data_AF-A0A9R1WTG6-F1
#
_entry.id   AF-A0A9R1WTG6-F1
#
_cell.length_a   1.000
_cell.length_b   1.000
_cell.length_c   1.000
_cell.angle_alpha   90.00
_cell.angle_beta   90.00
_cell.angle_gamma   90.00
#
_symmetry.space_group_name_H-M   'P 1'
#
loop_
_entity.id
_entity.type
_entity.pdbx_description
1 polymer ?
#
loop_
_entity_poly.entity_id
_entity_poly.type
_entity_poly.pdbx_seq_one_letter_code
_entity_poly.pdbx_strand_id
1 'polypeptide(L)'
;MILIFFRLFDYFIKEIGPDHVVQIVTDSVANNVLAGKIVEAKYPHIYWTPCAAHCIDFMLEDIFKASHLKKTLDKAITVNTYIYNRCS
;
A
#
# COMPACT_ATOMS: atom_id res chain seq x y z
N MET A 1 10.35 15.03 -0.46
CA MET A 1 9.12 14.23 -0.31
C MET A 1 9.33 13.03 0.64
N ILE A 2 10.38 12.20 0.46
CA ILE A 2 10.72 11.04 1.32
C ILE A 2 10.75 11.38 2.84
N LEU A 3 11.35 12.52 3.21
CA LEU A 3 11.47 12.94 4.61
C LEU A 3 10.13 13.19 5.31
N ILE A 4 9.04 13.40 4.57
CA ILE A 4 7.71 13.66 5.17
C ILE A 4 7.18 12.38 5.82
N PHE A 5 7.24 11.25 5.11
CA PHE A 5 6.77 9.96 5.62
C PHE A 5 7.60 9.47 6.80
N PHE A 6 8.92 9.60 6.73
CA PHE A 6 9.77 9.28 7.87
C PHE A 6 9.43 10.13 9.10
N ARG A 7 9.23 11.45 8.93
CA ARG A 7 8.85 12.33 10.04
C ARG A 7 7.50 11.96 10.63
N LEU A 8 6.54 11.54 9.80
CA LEU A 8 5.23 11.08 10.24
C LEU A 8 5.35 9.79 11.08
N PHE A 9 6.09 8.79 10.58
CA PHE A 9 6.32 7.56 11.32
C PHE A 9 7.06 7.82 12.63
N ASP A 10 8.12 8.63 12.59
CA ASP A 10 8.90 8.98 13.79
C ASP A 10 8.05 9.70 14.84
N TYR A 11 7.14 10.58 14.41
CA TYR A 11 6.21 11.26 15.30
C TYR A 11 5.31 10.25 16.03
N PHE A 12 4.61 9.38 15.30
CA PHE A 12 3.69 8.41 15.90
C PHE A 12 4.40 7.36 16.75
N ILE A 13 5.59 6.88 16.34
CA ILE A 13 6.39 5.96 17.15
C ILE A 13 6.73 6.58 18.50
N LYS A 14 7.11 7.86 18.53
CA LYS A 14 7.41 8.58 19.77
C LYS A 14 6.17 8.87 20.61
N GLU A 15 5.06 9.19 19.97
CA GLU A 15 3.78 9.45 20.65
C GLU A 15 3.25 8.19 21.35
N ILE A 16 3.28 7.04 20.66
CA ILE A 16 2.82 5.75 21.18
C ILE A 16 3.85 5.14 22.15
N GLY A 17 5.12 5.49 21.98
CA GLY A 17 6.25 4.87 22.68
C GLY A 17 6.85 3.73 21.84
N PRO A 18 8.18 3.74 21.57
CA PRO A 18 8.81 2.77 20.68
C PRO A 18 8.58 1.31 21.09
N ASP A 19 8.51 1.02 22.39
CA ASP A 19 8.34 -0.34 22.92
C ASP A 19 6.93 -0.92 22.65
N HIS A 20 5.95 -0.07 22.33
CA HIS A 20 4.57 -0.48 22.04
C HIS A 20 4.29 -0.61 20.53
N VAL A 21 5.29 -0.36 19.68
CA VAL A 21 5.16 -0.49 18.23
C VAL A 21 5.98 -1.67 17.76
N VAL A 22 5.35 -2.59 17.03
CA VAL A 22 6.03 -3.78 16.46
C VAL A 22 6.18 -3.67 14.95
N GLN A 23 5.22 -3.06 14.27
CA GLN A 23 5.15 -3.07 12.82
C GLN A 23 4.50 -1.82 12.25
N ILE A 24 5.02 -1.37 11.11
CA ILE A 24 4.42 -0.33 10.27
C ILE A 24 4.03 -0.97 8.94
N VAL A 25 2.76 -0.83 8.57
CA VAL A 25 2.20 -1.34 7.32
C VAL A 25 1.72 -0.17 6.47
N THR A 26 2.34 0.03 5.31
CA THR A 26 1.96 1.08 4.35
C THR A 26 2.01 0.54 2.93
N ASP A 27 1.46 1.27 1.95
CA ASP A 27 1.66 0.90 0.54
C ASP A 27 3.17 0.81 0.18
N SER A 28 3.47 0.14 -0.94
CA SER A 28 4.83 -0.08 -1.41
C SER A 28 5.34 1.03 -2.33
N VAL A 29 4.78 2.25 -2.25
CA VAL A 29 5.28 3.40 -3.03
C VAL A 29 6.70 3.72 -2.58
N ALA A 30 7.58 4.09 -3.52
CA ALA A 30 9.02 4.27 -3.27
C ALA A 30 9.35 5.15 -2.06
N ASN A 31 8.57 6.21 -1.81
CA ASN A 31 8.77 7.08 -0.64
C ASN A 31 8.54 6.35 0.68
N ASN A 32 7.53 5.48 0.74
CA ASN A 32 7.20 4.68 1.92
C ASN A 32 8.24 3.59 2.16
N VAL A 33 8.72 2.95 1.09
CA VAL A 33 9.81 1.96 1.18
C VAL A 33 11.07 2.62 1.76
N LEU A 34 11.45 3.80 1.28
CA LEU A 34 12.62 4.51 1.79
C LEU A 34 12.42 4.97 3.23
N ALA A 35 11.25 5.51 3.57
CA ALA A 35 10.95 5.92 4.95
C ALA A 35 10.94 4.72 5.92
N GLY A 36 10.36 3.59 5.52
CA GLY A 36 10.34 2.34 6.28
C GLY A 36 11.75 1.84 6.59
N LYS A 37 12.64 1.81 5.59
CA LYS A 37 14.05 1.45 5.80
C LYS A 37 14.77 2.36 6.80
N ILE A 38 14.46 3.66 6.82
CA ILE A 38 15.03 4.59 7.80
C ILE A 38 14.47 4.31 9.20
N VAL A 39 13.19 3.95 9.31
CA VAL A 39 12.59 3.52 10.59
C VAL A 39 13.26 2.26 11.11
N GLU A 40 13.41 1.22 10.28
CA GLU A 40 14.07 -0.04 10.67
C GLU A 40 15.52 0.18 11.12
N ALA A 41 16.25 1.11 10.47
CA ALA A 41 17.59 1.49 10.89
C ALA A 41 17.62 2.24 12.24
N LYS A 42 16.58 3.02 12.55
CA LYS A 42 16.48 3.80 13.79
C LYS A 42 15.91 3.02 14.97
N TYR A 43 14.97 2.12 14.71
CA TYR A 43 14.26 1.30 15.69
C TYR A 43 14.35 -0.17 15.26
N PRO A 44 15.44 -0.89 15.60
CA PRO A 44 15.73 -2.22 15.08
C PRO A 44 14.69 -3.31 15.42
N HIS A 45 13.81 -3.07 16.39
CA HIS A 45 12.73 -3.97 16.79
C HIS A 45 11.41 -3.71 16.05
N ILE A 46 11.33 -2.64 15.26
CA ILE A 46 10.14 -2.27 14.48
C ILE A 46 10.33 -2.69 13.04
N TYR A 47 9.40 -3.47 12.51
CA TYR A 47 9.43 -3.94 11.12
C TYR A 47 8.60 -3.03 10.22
N TRP A 48 9.09 -2.75 9.00
CA TRP A 48 8.26 -2.16 7.96
C TRP A 48 7.90 -3.23 6.92
N THR A 49 6.61 -3.28 6.54
CA THR A 49 6.14 -4.21 5.50
C THR A 49 5.16 -3.54 4.55
N PRO A 50 5.14 -3.94 3.27
CA PRO A 50 4.17 -3.42 2.32
C PRO A 50 2.74 -3.89 2.65
N CYS A 51 1.76 -3.07 2.29
CA CYS A 51 0.35 -3.33 2.48
C CYS A 51 -0.10 -4.49 1.59
N ALA A 52 -0.72 -5.51 2.21
CA ALA A 52 -1.24 -6.67 1.50
C ALA A 52 -2.28 -6.31 0.43
N ALA A 53 -3.16 -5.33 0.70
CA ALA A 53 -4.16 -4.90 -0.27
C ALA A 53 -3.51 -4.36 -1.55
N HIS A 54 -2.47 -3.54 -1.40
CA HIS A 54 -1.74 -3.00 -2.54
C HIS A 54 -0.96 -4.09 -3.30
N CYS A 55 -0.39 -5.07 -2.59
CA CYS A 55 0.21 -6.23 -3.23
C CYS A 55 -0.82 -7.06 -4.01
N ILE A 56 -2.04 -7.22 -3.48
CA ILE A 56 -3.13 -7.92 -4.17
C ILE A 56 -3.55 -7.16 -5.42
N ASP A 57 -3.67 -5.83 -5.36
CA ASP A 57 -3.98 -5.02 -6.55
C ASP A 57 -2.97 -5.24 -7.67
N PHE A 58 -1.66 -5.26 -7.37
CA PHE A 58 -0.65 -5.55 -8.38
C PHE A 58 -0.70 -7.00 -8.90
N MET A 59 -0.92 -7.98 -8.03
CA MET A 59 -1.11 -9.37 -8.48
C MET A 59 -2.30 -9.49 -9.43
N LEU A 60 -3.42 -8.83 -9.12
CA LEU A 60 -4.59 -8.80 -9.98
C LEU A 60 -4.30 -8.07 -11.30
N GLU A 61 -3.62 -6.93 -11.26
CA GLU A 61 -3.23 -6.20 -12.47
C GLU A 61 -2.41 -7.08 -13.41
N ASP A 62 -1.45 -7.84 -12.88
CA ASP A 62 -0.63 -8.76 -13.66
C ASP A 62 -1.42 -9.95 -14.20
N ILE A 63 -2.32 -10.54 -13.40
CA ILE A 63 -3.23 -11.60 -13.87
C ILE A 63 -4.08 -11.09 -15.04
N PHE A 64 -4.65 -9.89 -14.92
CA PHE A 64 -5.52 -9.33 -15.95
C PHE A 64 -4.79 -8.79 -17.17
N LYS A 65 -3.45 -8.69 -17.17
CA LYS A 65 -2.66 -8.45 -18.40
C LYS A 65 -2.74 -9.62 -19.37
N ALA A 66 -3.10 -10.83 -18.92
CA ALA A 66 -3.30 -11.97 -19.81
C ALA A 66 -4.41 -11.67 -20.84
N SER A 67 -4.11 -11.86 -22.13
CA SER A 67 -4.95 -11.39 -23.24
C SER A 67 -6.39 -11.91 -23.23
N HIS A 68 -6.61 -13.13 -22.74
CA HIS A 68 -7.92 -13.75 -22.60
C HIS A 68 -8.71 -13.23 -21.39
N LEU A 69 -8.03 -12.76 -20.34
CA LEU A 69 -8.65 -12.17 -19.15
C LEU A 69 -8.91 -10.67 -19.34
N LYS A 70 -8.03 -9.95 -20.03
CA LYS A 70 -8.17 -8.52 -20.30
C LYS A 70 -9.53 -8.17 -20.93
N LYS A 71 -9.93 -8.90 -21.98
CA LYS A 71 -11.24 -8.68 -22.65
C LYS A 71 -12.43 -8.86 -21.71
N THR A 72 -12.33 -9.82 -20.78
CA THR A 72 -13.38 -10.07 -19.79
C THR A 72 -13.41 -8.98 -18.73
N LEU A 73 -12.24 -8.54 -18.26
CA LEU A 73 -12.11 -7.43 -17.34
C LEU A 73 -12.69 -6.14 -17.93
N ASP A 74 -12.35 -5.79 -19.17
CA ASP A 74 -12.85 -4.57 -19.83
C ASP A 74 -14.39 -4.53 -19.88
N LYS A 75 -15.02 -5.68 -20.17
CA LYS A 75 -16.49 -5.83 -20.14
C LYS A 75 -17.04 -5.69 -18.73
N ALA A 76 -16.42 -6.32 -17.74
CA ALA A 76 -16.83 -6.22 -16.33
C ALA A 76 -16.76 -4.77 -15.82
N ILE A 77 -15.68 -4.04 -16.14
CA ILE A 77 -15.52 -2.61 -15.82
C ILE A 77 -16.63 -1.78 -16.46
N THR A 78 -16.99 -2.08 -17.71
CA THR A 78 -18.07 -1.37 -18.42
C THR A 78 -19.42 -1.54 -17.71
N VAL A 79 -19.76 -2.78 -17.33
CA VAL A 79 -21.00 -3.08 -16.59
C VAL A 79 -20.99 -2.43 -15.21
N ASN A 80 -19.87 -2.55 -14.49
CA ASN A 80 -19.69 -1.92 -13.18
C ASN A 80 -19.91 -0.41 -13.24
N THR A 81 -19.26 0.26 -14.20
CA THR A 81 -19.40 1.72 -14.41
C THR A 81 -20.84 2.10 -14.73
N TYR A 82 -21.54 1.31 -15.55
CA TYR A 82 -22.95 1.55 -15.85
C TYR A 82 -23.82 1.46 -14.59
N ILE A 83 -23.62 0.43 -13.75
CA ILE A 83 -24.38 0.24 -12.51
C ILE A 83 -24.10 1.41 -11.55
N TYR A 84 -22.84 1.73 -11.28
CA TYR A 84 -22.46 2.80 -10.34
C TYR A 84 -23.05 4.16 -10.77
N ASN A 85 -22.97 4.50 -12.06
CA ASN A 85 -23.44 5.80 -12.57
C ASN A 85 -24.97 5.90 -12.73
N ARG A 86 -25.71 4.80 -12.61
CA ARG A 86 -27.17 4.76 -12.78
C ARG A 86 -27.93 4.42 -11.51
N CYS A 87 -27.27 3.79 -10.54
CA CYS A 87 -27.87 3.39 -9.25
C CYS A 87 -27.39 4.24 -8.06
N SER A 88 -26.42 5.14 -8.26
CA SER A 88 -26.04 6.19 -7.29
C SER A 88 -26.61 7.53 -7.74
#